data_AF-A0AA91IDQ2-F1
#
_entry.id   AF-A0AA91IDQ2-F1
#
_cell.length_a   1.000
_cell.length_b   1.000
_cell.length_c   1.000
_cell.angle_alpha   90.00
_cell.angle_beta   90.00
_cell.angle_gamma   90.00
#
_symmetry.space_group_name_H-M   'P 1'
#
loop_
_entity.id
_entity.type
_entity.pdbx_description
1 polymer ?
#
loop_
_entity_poly.entity_id
_entity_poly.type
_entity_poly.pdbx_seq_one_letter_code
_entity_poly.pdbx_strand_id
1 'polypeptide(L)'
;MAQIEKLQQIAPDRVSWVFDETAKEGNFRRSETTRINTFVFFERLLGIAAGLIIGFGALYASYHLAMAGHDAVAGIIGGTTVVGLVSAFVIGVRRRTNSNSNK
;
A
#
# COMPACT_ATOMS: atom_id res chain seq x y z
N MET A 1 -3.16 12.81 31.41
CA MET A 1 -2.77 12.56 32.81
C MET A 1 -3.80 13.09 33.81
N ALA A 2 -4.37 14.30 33.65
CA ALA A 2 -5.30 14.90 34.62
C ALA A 2 -6.64 14.14 34.88
N GLN A 3 -7.09 13.26 33.98
CA GLN A 3 -8.34 12.49 34.18
C GLN A 3 -8.14 11.20 34.98
N ILE A 4 -6.94 10.63 34.98
CA ILE A 4 -6.63 9.36 35.66
C ILE A 4 -6.55 9.59 37.17
N GLU A 5 -6.00 10.73 37.58
CA GLU A 5 -5.87 11.15 38.98
C GLU A 5 -7.24 11.41 39.64
N LYS A 6 -8.20 11.94 38.87
CA LYS A 6 -9.59 12.16 39.34
C LYS A 6 -10.38 10.85 39.49
N LEU A 7 -10.08 9.82 38.69
CA LEU A 7 -10.70 8.50 38.78
C LEU A 7 -10.17 7.68 39.96
N GLN A 8 -8.88 7.82 40.30
CA GLN A 8 -8.27 7.18 41.46
C GLN A 8 -8.87 7.66 42.79
N GLN A 9 -9.32 8.91 42.86
CA GLN A 9 -10.01 9.46 44.04
C GLN A 9 -11.47 9.01 44.18
N ILE A 10 -12.13 8.57 43.09
CA ILE A 10 -13.58 8.27 43.08
C ILE A 10 -13.86 6.76 43.22
N ALA A 11 -13.02 5.89 42.65
CA ALA A 11 -13.19 4.44 42.75
C ALA A 11 -11.86 3.70 42.47
N PRO A 12 -11.00 3.49 43.49
CA PRO A 12 -9.67 2.88 43.31
C PRO A 12 -9.73 1.45 42.75
N ASP A 13 -10.81 0.72 43.01
CA ASP A 13 -11.01 -0.66 42.57
C ASP A 13 -11.26 -0.79 41.04
N ARG A 14 -11.97 0.21 40.46
CA ARG A 14 -12.40 0.23 39.06
C ARG A 14 -11.31 0.72 38.09
N VAL A 15 -10.26 1.35 38.62
CA VAL A 15 -9.11 1.83 37.83
C VAL A 15 -8.36 0.66 37.18
N SER A 16 -8.22 -0.46 37.90
CA SER A 16 -7.59 -1.68 37.37
C SER A 16 -8.34 -2.26 36.17
N TRP A 17 -9.68 -2.27 36.22
CA TRP A 17 -10.55 -2.68 35.12
C TRP A 17 -10.45 -1.75 33.91
N VAL A 18 -10.39 -0.42 34.11
CA VAL A 18 -10.21 0.53 32.99
C VAL A 18 -8.86 0.34 32.31
N PHE A 19 -7.78 0.06 33.07
CA PHE A 19 -6.47 -0.26 32.49
C PHE A 19 -6.47 -1.60 31.74
N ASP A 20 -7.12 -2.63 32.28
CA ASP A 20 -7.26 -3.94 31.61
C ASP A 20 -8.07 -3.83 30.31
N GLU A 21 -9.14 -3.04 30.32
CA GLU A 21 -9.99 -2.82 29.16
C GLU A 21 -9.29 -1.96 28.10
N THR A 22 -8.53 -0.95 28.52
CA THR A 22 -7.68 -0.13 27.63
C THR A 22 -6.57 -0.99 27.01
N ALA A 23 -5.99 -1.93 27.77
CA ALA A 23 -4.99 -2.87 27.28
C ALA A 23 -5.59 -3.88 26.29
N LYS A 24 -6.81 -4.39 26.56
CA LYS A 24 -7.56 -5.25 25.64
C LYS A 24 -7.90 -4.54 24.34
N GLU A 25 -8.44 -3.32 24.37
CA GLU A 25 -8.71 -2.53 23.17
C GLU A 25 -7.43 -2.21 22.38
N GLY A 26 -6.33 -1.91 23.09
CA GLY A 26 -5.02 -1.70 22.48
C GLY A 26 -4.51 -2.93 21.72
N ASN A 27 -4.66 -4.12 22.29
CA ASN A 27 -4.27 -5.38 21.66
C ASN A 27 -5.22 -5.81 20.53
N PHE A 28 -6.53 -5.57 20.67
CA PHE A 28 -7.50 -5.86 19.63
C PHE A 28 -7.20 -5.05 18.36
N ARG A 29 -6.97 -3.74 18.52
CA ARG A 29 -6.57 -2.85 17.41
C ARG A 29 -5.24 -3.25 16.76
N ARG A 30 -4.31 -3.81 17.53
CA ARG A 30 -2.99 -4.24 17.02
C ARG A 30 -3.07 -5.56 16.24
N SER A 31 -3.90 -6.50 16.68
CA SER A 31 -4.13 -7.76 15.98
C SER A 31 -4.85 -7.56 14.65
N GLU A 32 -5.84 -6.67 14.62
CA GLU A 32 -6.65 -6.40 13.42
C GLU A 32 -5.86 -5.59 12.37
N THR A 33 -5.08 -4.61 12.82
CA THR A 33 -4.18 -3.83 11.96
C THR A 33 -3.15 -4.72 11.25
N THR A 34 -2.58 -5.72 11.92
CA THR A 34 -1.53 -6.56 11.34
C THR A 34 -2.05 -7.40 10.18
N ARG A 35 -3.24 -8.00 10.34
CA ARG A 35 -3.85 -8.86 9.31
C ARG A 35 -4.23 -8.06 8.07
N ILE A 36 -4.86 -6.89 8.24
CA ILE A 36 -5.20 -6.00 7.12
C ILE A 36 -3.94 -5.51 6.42
N ASN A 37 -2.89 -5.15 7.17
CA ASN A 37 -1.64 -4.67 6.60
C ASN A 37 -0.94 -5.74 5.76
N THR A 38 -1.00 -7.02 6.15
CA THR A 38 -0.48 -8.13 5.34
C THR A 38 -1.27 -8.32 4.04
N PHE A 39 -2.60 -8.28 4.07
CA PHE A 39 -3.42 -8.37 2.85
C PHE A 39 -3.13 -7.22 1.87
N VAL A 40 -3.06 -5.99 2.37
CA VAL A 40 -2.72 -4.81 1.57
C VAL A 40 -1.29 -4.90 1.01
N PHE A 41 -0.37 -5.50 1.75
CA PHE A 41 1.00 -5.72 1.28
C PHE A 41 1.05 -6.71 0.11
N PHE A 42 0.33 -7.84 0.20
CA PHE A 42 0.26 -8.82 -0.89
C PHE A 42 -0.38 -8.27 -2.15
N GLU A 43 -1.47 -7.51 -2.02
CA GLU A 43 -2.13 -6.87 -3.16
C GLU A 43 -1.19 -5.89 -3.88
N ARG A 44 -0.40 -5.12 -3.11
CA ARG A 44 0.65 -4.26 -3.69
C ARG A 44 1.75 -5.05 -4.38
N LEU A 45 2.21 -6.14 -3.77
CA LEU A 45 3.28 -6.97 -4.33
C LEU A 45 2.84 -7.59 -5.66
N LEU A 46 1.58 -8.07 -5.74
CA LEU A 46 0.99 -8.59 -6.97
C LEU A 46 0.88 -7.51 -8.05
N GLY A 47 0.46 -6.29 -7.71
CA GLY A 47 0.41 -5.18 -8.66
C GLY A 47 1.79 -4.82 -9.25
N ILE A 48 2.83 -4.81 -8.41
CA ILE A 48 4.21 -4.56 -8.85
C ILE A 48 4.71 -5.71 -9.72
N ALA A 49 4.47 -6.96 -9.32
CA ALA A 49 4.87 -8.14 -10.08
C ALA A 49 4.20 -8.18 -11.45
N ALA A 50 2.90 -7.89 -11.53
CA ALA A 50 2.17 -7.79 -12.79
C ALA A 50 2.74 -6.69 -13.70
N GLY A 51 3.03 -5.50 -13.15
CA GLY A 51 3.66 -4.41 -13.89
C GLY A 51 5.06 -4.80 -14.43
N LEU A 52 5.83 -5.53 -13.63
CA LEU A 52 7.15 -6.03 -14.04
C LEU A 52 7.07 -7.03 -15.19
N ILE A 53 6.13 -7.97 -15.13
CA ILE A 53 5.90 -8.96 -16.21
C ILE A 53 5.49 -8.25 -17.50
N ILE A 54 4.56 -7.29 -17.43
CA ILE A 54 4.12 -6.51 -18.59
C ILE A 54 5.30 -5.70 -19.18
N GLY A 55 6.10 -5.06 -18.34
CA GLY A 55 7.28 -4.30 -18.77
C GLY A 55 8.31 -5.18 -19.49
N PHE A 56 8.65 -6.33 -18.92
CA PHE A 56 9.56 -7.29 -19.56
C PHE A 56 9.00 -7.84 -20.87
N GLY A 57 7.72 -8.22 -20.90
CA GLY A 57 7.07 -8.73 -22.11
C GLY A 57 7.05 -7.70 -23.24
N ALA A 58 6.74 -6.45 -22.93
CA ALA A 58 6.72 -5.36 -23.91
C ALA A 58 8.12 -4.98 -24.41
N LEU A 59 9.13 -4.96 -23.54
CA LEU A 59 10.52 -4.76 -23.95
C LEU A 59 11.03 -5.90 -24.84
N TYR A 60 10.70 -7.15 -24.49
CA TYR A 60 11.06 -8.32 -25.30
C TYR A 60 10.38 -8.27 -26.68
N ALA A 61 9.09 -7.95 -26.73
CA ALA A 61 8.35 -7.78 -27.98
C ALA A 61 8.92 -6.64 -28.84
N SER A 62 9.26 -5.50 -28.21
CA SER A 62 9.87 -4.36 -28.91
C SER A 62 11.25 -4.72 -29.46
N TYR A 63 12.07 -5.44 -28.70
CA TYR A 63 13.39 -5.92 -29.15
C TYR A 63 13.28 -6.87 -30.34
N HIS A 64 12.37 -7.85 -30.28
CA HIS A 64 12.13 -8.78 -31.37
C HIS A 64 11.61 -8.07 -32.64
N LEU A 65 10.78 -7.03 -32.48
CA LEU A 65 10.22 -6.27 -33.58
C LEU A 65 11.24 -5.31 -34.22
N ALA A 66 12.15 -4.74 -33.42
CA ALA A 66 13.29 -3.97 -33.92
C ALA A 66 14.19 -4.82 -34.82
N MET A 67 14.46 -6.08 -34.42
CA MET A 67 15.23 -7.00 -35.25
C MET A 67 14.52 -7.39 -36.56
N ALA A 68 13.20 -7.28 -36.64
CA ALA A 68 12.43 -7.51 -37.86
C ALA A 68 12.40 -6.31 -38.83
N GLY A 69 13.14 -5.22 -38.53
CA GLY A 69 13.26 -4.04 -39.39
C GLY A 69 12.13 -3.02 -39.26
N HIS A 70 11.23 -3.19 -38.28
CA HIS A 70 10.16 -2.23 -37.98
C HIS A 70 10.52 -1.32 -36.80
N ASP A 71 11.59 -0.55 -36.95
CA ASP A 71 12.13 0.33 -35.89
C ASP A 71 11.11 1.35 -35.35
N ALA A 72 10.26 1.88 -36.23
CA ALA A 72 9.22 2.83 -35.84
C ALA A 72 8.17 2.20 -34.92
N VAL A 73 7.76 0.96 -35.19
CA VAL A 73 6.74 0.25 -34.40
C VAL A 73 7.34 -0.21 -33.08
N ALA A 74 8.59 -0.67 -33.09
CA ALA A 74 9.33 -1.01 -31.87
C ALA A 74 9.49 0.20 -30.93
N GLY A 75 9.81 1.37 -31.49
CA GLY A 75 9.90 2.62 -30.73
C GLY A 75 8.58 3.05 -30.11
N ILE A 76 7.48 2.97 -30.85
CA ILE A 76 6.13 3.31 -30.34
C ILE A 76 5.72 2.35 -29.23
N ILE A 77 5.87 1.04 -29.42
CA ILE A 77 5.47 0.03 -28.42
C ILE A 77 6.33 0.16 -27.16
N GLY A 78 7.66 0.26 -27.31
CA GLY A 78 8.56 0.45 -26.18
C GLY A 78 8.28 1.75 -25.41
N GLY A 79 8.16 2.86 -26.14
CA GLY A 79 7.91 4.18 -25.55
C GLY A 79 6.56 4.27 -24.84
N THR A 80 5.48 3.82 -25.49
CA THR A 80 4.13 3.84 -24.90
C THR A 80 4.03 2.95 -23.67
N THR A 81 4.71 1.80 -23.67
CA THR A 81 4.73 0.89 -22.51
C THR A 81 5.44 1.54 -21.31
N VAL A 82 6.61 2.17 -21.52
CA VAL A 82 7.34 2.84 -20.44
C VAL A 82 6.50 3.99 -19.88
N VAL A 83 5.95 4.85 -20.73
CA VAL A 83 5.10 5.97 -20.31
C VAL A 83 3.84 5.47 -19.58
N GLY A 84 3.22 4.41 -20.08
CA GLY A 84 2.05 3.79 -19.47
C GLY A 84 2.34 3.23 -18.07
N LEU A 85 3.43 2.49 -17.92
CA LEU A 85 3.87 1.95 -16.63
C LEU A 85 4.20 3.07 -15.64
N VAL A 86 5.01 4.05 -16.03
CA VAL A 86 5.36 5.19 -15.16
C VAL A 86 4.10 5.93 -14.73
N SER A 87 3.17 6.19 -15.65
CA SER A 87 1.90 6.86 -15.33
C SER A 87 1.05 6.05 -14.36
N ALA A 88 0.91 4.74 -14.59
CA ALA A 88 0.16 3.86 -13.69
C ALA A 88 0.78 3.82 -12.28
N PHE A 89 2.11 3.72 -12.19
CA PHE A 89 2.82 3.77 -10.91
C PHE A 89 2.64 5.12 -10.20
N VAL A 90 2.79 6.24 -10.90
CA VAL A 90 2.62 7.60 -10.35
C VAL A 90 1.18 7.82 -9.86
N ILE A 91 0.17 7.41 -10.64
CA ILE A 91 -1.25 7.49 -10.24
C ILE A 91 -1.50 6.62 -8.99
N GLY A 92 -0.93 5.41 -8.97
CA GLY A 92 -1.00 4.51 -7.81
C GLY A 92 -0.31 5.07 -6.56
N VAL A 93 0.75 5.87 -6.71
CA VAL A 93 1.37 6.61 -5.59
C VAL A 93 0.49 7.78 -5.16
N ARG A 94 -0.02 8.59 -6.10
CA ARG A 94 -0.82 9.78 -5.80
C ARG A 94 -2.13 9.47 -5.09
N ARG A 95 -2.82 8.38 -5.44
CA ARG A 95 -4.04 7.93 -4.72
C ARG A 95 -3.76 7.64 -3.24
N ARG A 96 -2.56 7.13 -2.92
CA ARG A 96 -2.16 6.80 -1.54
C ARG A 96 -1.96 8.06 -0.69
N THR A 97 -1.34 9.09 -1.24
CA THR A 97 -1.10 10.35 -0.51
C THR A 97 -2.40 11.07 -0.18
N ASN A 98 -3.33 11.16 -1.13
CA ASN A 98 -4.61 11.83 -0.90
C ASN A 98 -5.50 11.10 0.13
N SER A 99 -5.48 9.76 0.17
CA SER A 99 -6.24 9.00 1.18
C SER A 99 -5.73 9.23 2.61
N ASN A 100 -4.47 9.61 2.78
CA ASN A 100 -3.86 9.84 4.09
C ASN A 100 -4.02 11.31 4.56
N SER A 101 -4.38 12.22 3.65
CA SER A 101 -4.66 13.64 3.95
C SER A 101 -6.13 13.91 4.28
N ASN A 102 -7.02 12.94 4.05
CA ASN A 102 -8.46 13.06 4.30
C ASN A 102 -8.91 12.26 5.55
N LYS A 103 -7.97 11.93 6.43
CA LYS A 103 -8.19 11.37 7.76
C LYS A 103 -7.60 12.32 8.78
#